data_AF-A0A4R1JA31-F1
#
_entry.id   AF-A0A4R1JA31-F1
#
_cell.length_a   1.000
_cell.length_b   1.000
_cell.length_c   1.000
_cell.angle_alpha   90.00
_cell.angle_beta   90.00
_cell.angle_gamma   90.00
#
_symmetry.space_group_name_H-M   'P 1'
#
loop_
_entity.id
_entity.type
_entity.pdbx_description
1 polymer ?
#
loop_
_entity_poly.entity_id
_entity_poly.type
_entity_poly.pdbx_seq_one_letter_code
_entity_poly.pdbx_strand_id
1 'polypeptide(L)'
;MSYSVWHHRTQAGEQSLQQDQPGIALVHYLAALEQARYWMEGMTEQTPEAKRAEMITIYLRSCLNLFRFWYIQSSEEEQLRYLQLALNYSCYFDELSLQSQITLNNVLQTLRQSLEQFIREQKDQAIESLKQSLKQLEDDIEQTTDQINVRG
;
A
#
# COMPACT_ATOMS: atom_id res chain seq x y z
N MET A 1 3.80 -16.23 19.99
CA MET A 1 3.94 -14.76 20.12
C MET A 1 2.55 -14.14 20.30
N SER A 2 2.39 -13.10 21.12
CA SER A 2 1.11 -12.49 21.53
C SER A 2 0.79 -11.17 20.81
N TYR A 3 -0.48 -10.72 20.86
CA TYR A 3 -0.96 -9.41 20.38
C TYR A 3 -0.09 -8.24 20.88
N SER A 4 0.28 -8.26 22.17
CA SER A 4 1.10 -7.23 22.79
C SER A 4 2.46 -7.02 22.10
N VAL A 5 3.06 -8.10 21.59
CA VAL A 5 4.33 -8.04 20.86
C VAL A 5 4.16 -7.35 19.51
N TRP A 6 3.08 -7.68 18.78
CA TRP A 6 2.78 -7.02 17.51
C TRP A 6 2.48 -5.52 17.70
N HIS A 7 1.69 -5.18 18.73
CA HIS A 7 1.34 -3.80 19.02
C HIS A 7 2.57 -2.98 19.39
N HIS A 8 3.45 -3.52 20.23
CA HIS A 8 4.71 -2.87 20.59
C HIS A 8 5.61 -2.63 19.39
N ARG A 9 5.73 -3.61 18.47
CA ARG A 9 6.49 -3.45 17.23
C ARG A 9 5.91 -2.32 16.37
N THR A 10 4.59 -2.28 16.21
CA THR A 10 3.93 -1.21 15.43
C THR A 10 4.22 0.16 16.03
N GLN A 11 4.06 0.32 17.35
CA GLN A 11 4.32 1.58 18.04
C GLN A 11 5.79 1.99 17.97
N ALA A 12 6.73 1.04 18.11
CA ALA A 12 8.15 1.29 17.97
C ALA A 12 8.51 1.76 16.55
N GLY A 13 7.85 1.22 15.52
CA GLY A 13 7.99 1.69 14.15
C GLY A 13 7.56 3.15 13.97
N GLU A 14 6.39 3.52 14.52
CA GLU A 14 5.88 4.88 14.49
C GLU A 14 6.80 5.87 15.22
N GLN A 15 7.29 5.49 16.40
CA GLN A 15 8.23 6.31 17.19
C GLN A 15 9.56 6.50 16.46
N SER A 16 10.06 5.45 15.81
CA SER A 16 11.32 5.53 15.05
C SER A 16 11.20 6.49 13.87
N LEU A 17 10.05 6.55 13.19
CA LEU A 17 9.79 7.56 12.16
C LEU A 17 9.79 8.98 12.71
N GLN A 18 9.18 9.20 13.87
CA GLN A 18 9.17 10.52 14.52
C GLN A 18 10.57 10.98 14.95
N GLN A 19 11.47 10.02 15.17
CA GLN A 19 12.87 10.26 15.56
C GLN A 19 13.83 10.31 14.36
N ASP A 20 13.30 10.35 13.13
CA ASP A 20 14.09 10.36 11.88
C ASP A 20 15.00 9.12 11.74
N GLN A 21 14.50 7.95 12.15
CA GLN A 21 15.17 6.65 12.05
C GLN A 21 14.40 5.71 11.12
N PRO A 22 14.34 5.99 9.80
CA PRO A 22 13.52 5.22 8.86
C PRO A 22 13.94 3.75 8.74
N GLY A 23 15.25 3.46 8.84
CA GLY A 23 15.74 2.07 8.81
C GLY A 23 15.24 1.24 9.99
N ILE A 24 15.19 1.82 11.19
CA ILE A 24 14.70 1.15 12.40
C ILE A 24 13.17 1.00 12.33
N ALA A 25 12.47 2.03 11.84
CA ALA A 25 11.05 1.96 11.60
C ALA A 25 10.67 0.80 10.67
N LEU A 26 11.39 0.65 9.55
CA LEU A 26 11.19 -0.42 8.59
C LEU A 26 11.36 -1.80 9.25
N VAL A 27 12.43 -2.01 10.03
CA VAL A 27 12.66 -3.28 10.74
C VAL A 27 11.48 -3.62 11.66
N HIS A 28 10.98 -2.64 12.42
CA HIS A 28 9.84 -2.85 13.30
C HIS A 28 8.56 -3.22 12.54
N TYR A 29 8.27 -2.52 11.44
CA TYR A 29 7.10 -2.82 10.62
C TYR A 29 7.20 -4.17 9.90
N LEU A 30 8.37 -4.53 9.37
CA LEU A 30 8.59 -5.86 8.78
C LEU A 30 8.40 -6.97 9.82
N ALA A 31 8.95 -6.80 11.03
CA ALA A 31 8.76 -7.75 12.11
C ALA A 31 7.28 -7.85 12.55
N ALA A 32 6.53 -6.75 12.53
CA ALA A 32 5.10 -6.77 12.82
C ALA A 32 4.32 -7.55 11.74
N LEU A 33 4.63 -7.32 10.46
CA LEU A 33 4.02 -8.04 9.33
C LEU A 33 4.35 -9.53 9.36
N GLU A 34 5.60 -9.91 9.59
CA GLU A 34 6.01 -11.33 9.65
C GLU A 34 5.25 -12.07 10.76
N GLN A 35 5.09 -11.44 11.92
CA GLN A 35 4.30 -11.99 13.02
C GLN A 35 2.82 -12.14 12.64
N ALA A 36 2.24 -11.13 11.97
CA ALA A 36 0.87 -11.20 11.51
C ALA A 36 0.68 -12.31 10.44
N ARG A 37 1.65 -12.46 9.53
CA ARG A 37 1.66 -13.51 8.50
C ARG A 37 1.70 -14.90 9.12
N TYR A 38 2.54 -15.11 10.13
CA TYR A 38 2.59 -16.37 10.88
C TYR A 38 1.22 -16.73 11.51
N TRP A 39 0.48 -15.75 12.03
CA TRP A 39 -0.86 -15.99 12.53
C TRP A 39 -1.86 -16.33 11.43
N MET A 40 -1.78 -15.66 10.28
CA MET A 40 -2.63 -15.93 9.11
C MET A 40 -2.37 -17.33 8.53
N GLU A 41 -1.11 -17.76 8.45
CA GLU A 41 -0.73 -19.11 7.98
C GLU A 41 -1.29 -20.23 8.88
N GLY A 42 -1.45 -19.94 10.18
CA GLY A 42 -2.07 -20.87 11.14
C GLY A 42 -3.59 -20.76 11.24
N MET A 43 -4.23 -19.87 10.47
CA MET A 43 -5.68 -19.68 10.50
C MET A 43 -6.39 -20.84 9.79
N THR A 44 -7.40 -21.40 10.45
CA THR A 44 -8.21 -22.52 9.93
C THR A 44 -9.69 -22.23 10.10
N GLU A 45 -10.56 -22.99 9.44
CA GLU A 45 -12.02 -22.91 9.62
C GLU A 45 -12.47 -23.11 11.08
N GLN A 46 -11.69 -23.86 11.87
CA GLN A 46 -11.93 -24.09 13.30
C GLN A 46 -11.51 -22.91 14.19
N THR A 47 -10.73 -21.96 13.66
CA THR A 47 -10.34 -20.76 14.40
C THR A 47 -11.59 -19.93 14.66
N PRO A 48 -11.89 -19.51 15.91
CA PRO A 48 -13.09 -18.72 16.19
C PRO A 48 -13.17 -17.49 15.29
N GLU A 49 -14.37 -17.18 14.77
CA GLU A 49 -14.56 -16.11 13.80
C GLU A 49 -14.01 -14.76 14.28
N ALA A 50 -14.27 -14.39 15.54
CA ALA A 50 -13.74 -13.15 16.12
C ALA A 50 -12.20 -13.10 16.09
N LYS A 51 -11.55 -14.25 16.28
CA LYS A 51 -10.09 -14.37 16.21
C LYS A 51 -9.59 -14.31 14.77
N ARG A 52 -10.32 -14.90 13.81
CA ARG A 52 -10.03 -14.74 12.37
C ARG A 52 -10.11 -13.27 11.95
N ALA A 53 -11.19 -12.59 12.33
CA ALA A 53 -11.36 -11.16 12.06
C ALA A 53 -10.23 -10.31 12.68
N GLU A 54 -9.81 -10.63 13.90
CA GLU A 54 -8.66 -9.99 14.54
C GLU A 54 -7.34 -10.24 13.78
N MET A 55 -7.06 -11.49 13.40
CA MET A 55 -5.87 -11.85 12.62
C MET A 55 -5.81 -11.10 11.28
N ILE A 56 -6.92 -11.08 10.55
CA ILE A 56 -7.07 -10.33 9.29
C ILE A 56 -6.83 -8.83 9.54
N THR A 57 -7.42 -8.26 10.60
CA THR A 57 -7.24 -6.85 10.96
C THR A 57 -5.77 -6.50 11.19
N ILE A 58 -5.08 -7.32 11.98
CA ILE A 58 -3.67 -7.13 12.32
C ILE A 58 -2.80 -7.21 11.07
N TYR A 59 -3.06 -8.19 10.21
CA TYR A 59 -2.34 -8.35 8.95
C TYR A 59 -2.53 -7.13 8.03
N LEU A 60 -3.78 -6.71 7.80
CA LEU A 60 -4.10 -5.55 6.97
C LEU A 60 -3.47 -4.26 7.51
N ARG A 61 -3.49 -4.05 8.83
CA ARG A 61 -2.82 -2.89 9.46
C ARG A 61 -1.31 -2.92 9.27
N SER A 62 -0.70 -4.11 9.35
CA SER A 62 0.75 -4.26 9.15
C SER A 62 1.14 -3.92 7.71
N CYS A 63 0.36 -4.38 6.73
CA CYS A 63 0.53 -3.99 5.32
C CYS A 63 0.34 -2.48 5.12
N LEU A 64 -0.68 -1.88 5.74
CA LEU A 64 -0.95 -0.45 5.63
C LEU A 64 0.20 0.42 6.21
N ASN A 65 0.81 -0.02 7.31
CA ASN A 65 1.95 0.68 7.89
C ASN A 65 3.17 0.67 6.96
N LEU A 66 3.45 -0.47 6.32
CA LEU A 66 4.51 -0.58 5.32
C LEU A 66 4.19 0.22 4.05
N PHE A 67 2.95 0.18 3.56
CA PHE A 67 2.50 1.01 2.46
C PHE A 67 2.76 2.50 2.74
N ARG A 68 2.34 3.00 3.91
CA ARG A 68 2.56 4.40 4.31
C ARG A 68 4.03 4.74 4.47
N PHE A 69 4.82 3.83 5.03
CA PHE A 69 6.27 4.00 5.11
C PHE A 69 6.86 4.23 3.72
N TRP A 70 6.54 3.37 2.76
CA TRP A 70 7.07 3.47 1.39
C TRP A 70 6.50 4.63 0.59
N TYR A 71 5.30 5.12 0.91
CA TYR A 71 4.78 6.38 0.41
C TYR A 71 5.68 7.56 0.79
N ILE A 72 6.07 7.65 2.06
CA ILE A 72 6.99 8.69 2.55
C ILE A 72 8.36 8.58 1.88
N GLN A 73 8.83 7.36 1.61
CA GLN A 73 10.10 7.11 0.93
C GLN A 73 10.02 7.21 -0.61
N SER A 74 8.85 7.57 -1.17
CA SER A 74 8.61 7.68 -2.61
C SER A 74 8.96 6.42 -3.42
N SER A 75 8.82 5.23 -2.82
CA SER A 75 9.02 3.95 -3.52
C SER A 75 7.68 3.38 -3.95
N GLU A 76 7.31 3.58 -5.21
CA GLU A 76 6.02 3.15 -5.76
C GLU A 76 5.91 1.63 -5.89
N GLU A 77 7.01 0.96 -6.24
CA GLU A 77 7.07 -0.51 -6.34
C GLU A 77 6.77 -1.16 -4.99
N GLU A 78 7.41 -0.71 -3.92
CA GLU A 78 7.18 -1.26 -2.58
C GLU A 78 5.80 -0.86 -2.05
N GLN A 79 5.29 0.35 -2.34
CA GLN A 79 3.90 0.71 -2.04
C GLN A 79 2.92 -0.29 -2.67
N LEU A 80 3.04 -0.54 -3.98
CA LEU A 80 2.17 -1.46 -4.69
C LEU A 80 2.26 -2.88 -4.12
N ARG A 81 3.47 -3.33 -3.77
CA ARG A 81 3.69 -4.64 -3.17
C ARG A 81 2.90 -4.84 -1.88
N TYR A 82 2.94 -3.91 -0.93
CA TYR A 82 2.21 -4.07 0.33
C TYR A 82 0.70 -3.89 0.17
N LEU A 83 0.28 -3.11 -0.82
CA LEU A 83 -1.13 -2.99 -1.18
C LEU A 83 -1.67 -4.30 -1.76
N GLN A 84 -0.94 -4.94 -2.68
CA GLN A 84 -1.26 -6.27 -3.21
C GLN A 84 -1.29 -7.32 -2.10
N LEU A 85 -0.31 -7.30 -1.19
CA LEU A 85 -0.31 -8.21 -0.04
C LEU A 85 -1.54 -8.04 0.85
N ALA A 86 -2.02 -6.81 1.06
CA ALA A 86 -3.26 -6.56 1.80
C ALA A 86 -4.49 -7.13 1.06
N LEU A 87 -4.57 -6.93 -0.26
CA LEU A 87 -5.68 -7.43 -1.08
C LEU A 87 -5.73 -8.96 -1.17
N ASN A 88 -4.58 -9.64 -1.16
CA ASN A 88 -4.55 -11.11 -1.20
C ASN A 88 -5.30 -11.77 -0.04
N TYR A 89 -5.45 -11.09 1.09
CA TYR A 89 -6.16 -11.60 2.26
C TYR A 89 -7.50 -10.88 2.50
N SER A 90 -7.89 -9.94 1.65
CA SER A 90 -9.22 -9.32 1.73
C SER A 90 -10.33 -10.26 1.23
N CYS A 91 -10.00 -11.33 0.49
CA CYS A 91 -10.99 -12.34 0.07
C CYS A 91 -11.60 -13.12 1.26
N TYR A 92 -10.87 -13.27 2.37
CA TYR A 92 -11.39 -13.86 3.61
C TYR A 92 -12.44 -12.98 4.30
N PHE A 93 -12.62 -11.72 3.85
CA PHE A 93 -13.63 -10.82 4.38
C PHE A 93 -15.05 -11.29 4.05
N ASP A 94 -15.25 -11.82 2.84
CA ASP A 94 -16.56 -12.28 2.38
C ASP A 94 -17.02 -13.55 3.11
N GLU A 95 -16.09 -14.24 3.78
CA GLU A 95 -16.34 -15.44 4.60
C GLU A 95 -16.71 -15.11 6.07
N LEU A 96 -16.60 -13.84 6.48
CA LEU A 96 -16.96 -13.41 7.82
C LEU A 96 -18.42 -12.99 7.90
N SER A 97 -19.02 -13.11 9.09
CA SER A 97 -20.37 -12.58 9.31
C SER A 97 -20.39 -11.05 9.13
N LEU A 98 -21.56 -10.51 8.82
CA LEU A 98 -21.77 -9.06 8.67
C LEU A 98 -21.27 -8.26 9.89
N GLN A 99 -21.40 -8.81 11.11
CA GLN A 99 -20.93 -8.17 12.34
C GLN A 99 -19.40 -8.05 12.40
N SER A 100 -18.70 -9.10 11.99
CA SER A 100 -17.24 -9.11 11.91
C SER A 100 -16.74 -8.21 10.77
N GLN A 101 -17.49 -8.16 9.65
CA GLN A 101 -17.22 -7.25 8.54
C GLN A 101 -17.33 -5.78 8.96
N ILE A 102 -18.34 -5.41 9.76
CA ILE A 102 -18.49 -4.05 10.31
C ILE A 102 -17.26 -3.67 11.17
N THR A 103 -16.74 -4.63 11.94
CA THR A 103 -15.55 -4.41 12.80
C THR A 103 -14.28 -4.16 11.97
N LEU A 104 -14.17 -4.81 10.82
CA LEU A 104 -13.07 -4.68 9.87
C LEU A 104 -13.18 -3.46 8.94
N ASN A 105 -14.37 -2.87 8.84
CA ASN A 105 -14.72 -1.85 7.86
C ASN A 105 -13.79 -0.64 7.90
N ASN A 106 -13.36 -0.17 9.08
CA ASN A 106 -12.49 1.00 9.19
C ASN A 106 -11.12 0.80 8.52
N VAL A 107 -10.52 -0.39 8.67
CA VAL A 107 -9.21 -0.70 8.06
C VAL A 107 -9.36 -0.84 6.56
N LEU A 108 -10.44 -1.49 6.11
CA LEU A 108 -10.72 -1.66 4.68
C LEU A 108 -11.07 -0.35 3.98
N GLN A 109 -11.82 0.54 4.63
CA GLN A 109 -12.07 1.89 4.11
C GLN A 109 -10.77 2.67 3.96
N THR A 110 -9.87 2.58 4.94
CA THR A 110 -8.57 3.24 4.87
C THR A 110 -7.71 2.66 3.75
N LEU A 111 -7.71 1.33 3.59
CA LEU A 111 -7.00 0.66 2.50
C LEU A 111 -7.56 1.07 1.14
N ARG A 112 -8.89 1.09 1.01
CA ARG A 112 -9.59 1.50 -0.21
C ARG A 112 -9.28 2.95 -0.58
N GLN A 113 -9.35 3.87 0.38
CA GLN A 113 -9.00 5.27 0.14
C GLN A 113 -7.54 5.42 -0.29
N SER A 114 -6.63 4.67 0.35
CA SER A 114 -5.20 4.67 -0.01
C SER A 114 -4.98 4.14 -1.43
N LEU A 115 -5.69 3.08 -1.83
CA LEU A 115 -5.69 2.54 -3.19
C LEU A 115 -6.25 3.54 -4.21
N GLU A 116 -7.40 4.14 -3.92
CA GLU A 116 -8.04 5.13 -4.79
C GLU A 116 -7.14 6.36 -5.00
N GLN A 117 -6.47 6.81 -3.94
CA GLN A 117 -5.49 7.90 -4.01
C GLN A 117 -4.27 7.50 -4.86
N PHE A 118 -3.67 6.34 -4.59
CA PHE A 118 -2.53 5.84 -5.37
C PHE A 118 -2.85 5.73 -6.86
N ILE A 119 -4.00 5.15 -7.21
CA ILE A 119 -4.45 5.03 -8.61
C ILE A 119 -4.63 6.41 -9.26
N ARG A 120 -5.19 7.37 -8.53
CA ARG A 120 -5.36 8.74 -9.04
C ARG A 120 -4.01 9.39 -9.30
N GLU A 121 -3.08 9.34 -8.35
CA GLU A 121 -1.74 9.94 -8.48
C GLU A 121 -0.97 9.33 -9.67
N GLN A 122 -1.00 8.01 -9.82
CA GLN A 122 -0.39 7.31 -10.96
C GLN A 122 -1.01 7.72 -12.30
N LYS A 123 -2.34 7.84 -12.34
CA LYS A 123 -3.05 8.30 -13.54
C LYS A 123 -2.66 9.73 -13.90
N ASP A 124 -2.58 10.63 -12.92
CA ASP A 124 -2.24 12.03 -13.15
C ASP A 124 -0.78 12.17 -13.64
N GLN A 125 0.15 11.41 -13.07
CA GLN A 125 1.54 11.32 -13.55
C GLN A 125 1.62 10.81 -14.99
N ALA A 126 0.88 9.74 -15.32
CA ALA A 126 0.86 9.18 -16.68
C ALA A 126 0.29 10.19 -17.70
N ILE A 127 -0.79 10.89 -17.34
CA ILE A 127 -1.36 11.96 -18.17
C ILE A 127 -0.34 13.07 -18.41
N GLU A 128 0.40 13.48 -17.38
CA GLU A 128 1.37 14.56 -17.50
C GLU A 128 2.57 14.15 -18.36
N SER A 129 3.05 12.92 -18.23
CA SER A 129 4.10 12.36 -19.09
C SER A 129 3.66 12.28 -20.57
N LEU A 130 2.40 11.90 -20.82
CA LEU A 130 1.84 11.87 -22.17
C LEU A 130 1.74 13.28 -22.78
N LYS A 131 1.35 14.29 -22.00
CA LYS A 131 1.33 15.68 -22.48
C LYS A 131 2.72 16.18 -22.84
N GLN A 132 3.73 15.86 -22.02
CA GLN A 132 5.12 16.23 -22.32
C GLN A 132 5.62 15.57 -23.59
N SER A 133 5.32 14.28 -23.77
CA SER A 133 5.65 13.55 -25.01
C SER A 133 4.95 14.12 -26.24
N LEU A 134 3.66 14.48 -26.11
CA LEU A 134 2.91 15.11 -27.19
C LEU A 134 3.50 16.47 -27.58
N LYS A 135 3.82 17.30 -26.59
CA LYS A 135 4.45 18.59 -26.84
C LYS A 135 5.80 18.45 -27.53
N GLN A 136 6.64 17.51 -27.09
CA GLN A 136 7.92 17.24 -27.75
C GLN A 136 7.72 16.81 -29.21
N LEU A 137 6.72 15.97 -29.48
CA LEU A 137 6.39 15.55 -30.83
C LEU A 137 5.91 16.71 -31.70
N GLU A 138 5.09 17.63 -31.14
CA GLU A 138 4.64 18.84 -31.82
C GLU A 138 5.85 19.75 -32.17
N ASP A 139 6.74 19.99 -31.22
CA ASP A 139 7.96 20.80 -31.42
C ASP A 139 8.88 20.16 -32.49
N ASP A 140 9.03 18.84 -32.49
CA ASP A 140 9.84 18.10 -33.49
C ASP A 140 9.24 18.18 -34.90
N ILE A 141 7.90 18.14 -35.02
CA ILE A 141 7.18 18.30 -36.29
C ILE A 141 7.35 19.71 -36.83
N GLU A 142 7.24 20.73 -35.97
CA GLU A 142 7.43 22.14 -36.36
C GLU A 142 8.86 22.36 -36.88
N GLN A 143 9.87 21.91 -36.13
CA GLN A 143 11.28 22.00 -36.56
C GLN A 143 11.54 21.29 -37.89
N THR A 144 10.95 20.11 -38.08
CA THR A 144 11.10 19.35 -39.34
C THR A 144 10.43 20.09 -40.51
N THR A 145 9.26 20.67 -40.28
CA THR A 145 8.52 21.44 -41.29
C THR A 145 9.29 22.70 -41.70
N ASP A 146 9.86 23.42 -40.74
CA ASP A 146 10.70 24.58 -41.00
C ASP A 146 11.96 24.21 -41.79
N GLN A 147 12.61 23.10 -41.46
CA GLN A 147 13.78 22.60 -42.22
C GLN A 147 13.44 22.23 -43.67
N ILE A 148 12.24 21.71 -43.93
CA ILE A 148 11.76 21.41 -45.28
C ILE A 148 11.49 22.71 -46.05
N ASN A 149 10.80 23.67 -45.44
CA ASN A 149 10.45 24.95 -46.08
C ASN A 149 11.67 25.82 -46.42
N VAL A 150 12.75 25.73 -45.63
CA VAL A 150 14.00 26.48 -45.89
C VAL A 150 14.83 25.88 -47.05
N ARG A 151 14.55 24.64 -47.47
CA ARG A 151 15.27 23.95 -48.56
C ARG A 151 14.49 23.91 -49.89
N GLY A 152 13.24 24.38 -49.91
CA GLY A 152 12.35 24.39 -51.08
C GLY A 152 12.38 25.67 -51.88
#